data_AF-A0A1B3LNM7-F1
#
_entry.id   AF-A0A1B3LNM7-F1
#
_cell.length_a   1.000
_cell.length_b   1.000
_cell.length_c   1.000
_cell.angle_alpha   90.00
_cell.angle_beta   90.00
_cell.angle_gamma   90.00
#
_symmetry.space_group_name_H-M   'P 1'
#
loop_
_entity.id
_entity.type
_entity.pdbx_description
1 polymer ?
#
loop_
_entity_poly.entity_id
_entity_poly.type
_entity_poly.pdbx_seq_one_letter_code
_entity_poly.pdbx_strand_id
1 'polypeptide(L)'
;MKAQAGVSLIEVAVALFVLSVGMLGMAALQMASLRSNQSSYERSAAVLGAYTMIDRLRADVAAARSGSYNLALADGACTPPAAGSFADTQLANWIADLQTSMGSSACGGVACTGGATGSCMITVRWDDSRARGGATNQLFRIEARL
;
A
#
# COMPACT_ATOMS: atom_id res chain seq x y z
N MET A 1 -37.63 -44.23 -35.43
CA MET A 1 -37.53 -44.15 -33.96
C MET A 1 -36.06 -43.91 -33.62
N LYS A 2 -35.70 -42.75 -33.04
CA LYS A 2 -34.30 -42.46 -32.67
C LYS A 2 -33.98 -43.16 -31.36
N ALA A 3 -32.95 -44.01 -31.35
CA ALA A 3 -32.48 -44.67 -30.15
C ALA A 3 -31.81 -43.64 -29.23
N GLN A 4 -32.22 -43.60 -27.96
CA GLN A 4 -31.56 -42.82 -26.92
C GLN A 4 -30.25 -43.53 -26.56
N ALA A 5 -29.11 -42.92 -26.90
CA ALA A 5 -27.82 -43.40 -26.43
C ALA A 5 -27.71 -43.05 -24.93
N GLY A 6 -27.70 -44.06 -24.07
CA GLY A 6 -27.52 -43.87 -22.63
C GLY A 6 -26.13 -43.32 -22.31
N VAL A 7 -26.06 -42.39 -21.35
CA VAL A 7 -24.81 -41.82 -20.84
C VAL A 7 -24.00 -42.91 -20.15
N SER A 8 -22.71 -43.04 -20.49
CA SER A 8 -21.78 -43.97 -19.83
C SER A 8 -21.30 -43.40 -18.50
N LEU A 9 -21.04 -44.25 -17.49
CA LEU A 9 -20.47 -43.82 -16.20
C LEU A 9 -19.09 -43.14 -16.36
N ILE A 10 -18.35 -43.52 -17.40
CA ILE A 10 -17.08 -42.90 -17.77
C ILE A 10 -17.28 -41.46 -18.29
N GLU A 11 -18.37 -41.20 -19.01
CA GLU A 11 -18.66 -39.87 -19.58
C GLU A 11 -18.96 -38.84 -18.48
N VAL A 12 -19.73 -39.24 -17.46
CA VAL A 12 -19.97 -38.41 -16.27
C VAL A 12 -18.67 -38.17 -15.49
N ALA A 13 -17.84 -39.21 -15.34
CA ALA A 13 -16.56 -39.08 -14.64
C ALA A 13 -15.61 -38.10 -15.34
N VAL A 14 -15.53 -38.15 -16.68
CA VAL A 14 -14.71 -37.22 -17.48
C VAL A 14 -15.28 -35.80 -17.39
N ALA A 15 -16.61 -35.62 -17.46
CA ALA A 15 -17.24 -34.31 -17.33
C ALA A 15 -16.95 -33.67 -15.96
N LEU A 16 -17.07 -34.44 -14.87
CA LEU A 16 -16.73 -33.97 -13.52
C LEU A 16 -15.24 -33.68 -13.36
N PHE A 17 -14.37 -34.49 -13.99
CA PHE A 17 -12.93 -34.23 -14.00
C PHE A 17 -12.60 -32.89 -14.66
N VAL A 18 -13.08 -32.66 -15.89
CA VAL A 18 -12.88 -31.40 -16.61
C VAL A 18 -13.46 -30.21 -15.83
N LEU A 19 -14.66 -30.36 -15.26
CA LEU A 19 -15.28 -29.33 -14.43
C LEU A 19 -14.42 -28.98 -13.22
N SER A 20 -13.90 -29.99 -12.50
CA SER A 20 -13.07 -29.78 -11.32
C SER A 20 -11.76 -29.05 -11.65
N VAL A 21 -11.09 -29.42 -12.75
CA VAL A 21 -9.89 -28.74 -13.24
C VAL A 21 -10.20 -27.30 -13.64
N GLY A 22 -11.32 -27.09 -14.34
CA GLY A 22 -11.78 -25.74 -14.73
C GLY A 22 -12.03 -24.83 -13.52
N MET A 23 -12.68 -25.36 -12.47
CA MET A 23 -12.93 -24.59 -11.24
C MET A 23 -11.63 -24.21 -10.52
N LEU A 24 -10.65 -25.12 -10.43
CA LEU A 24 -9.34 -24.81 -9.85
C LEU A 24 -8.61 -23.72 -10.63
N GLY A 25 -8.69 -23.74 -11.97
CA GLY A 25 -8.16 -22.67 -12.83
C GLY A 25 -8.80 -21.32 -12.53
N MET A 26 -10.12 -21.26 -12.45
CA MET A 26 -10.86 -20.02 -12.11
C MET A 26 -10.53 -19.51 -10.70
N ALA A 27 -10.40 -20.39 -9.72
CA ALA A 27 -10.01 -20.02 -8.36
C ALA A 27 -8.60 -19.39 -8.33
N ALA A 28 -7.65 -19.96 -9.08
CA ALA A 28 -6.30 -19.40 -9.20
C ALA A 28 -6.32 -17.99 -9.82
N LEU A 29 -7.12 -17.77 -10.87
CA LEU A 29 -7.29 -16.45 -11.49
C LEU A 29 -7.93 -15.44 -10.54
N GLN A 30 -8.94 -15.85 -9.77
CA GLN A 30 -9.56 -14.98 -8.77
C GLN A 30 -8.57 -14.56 -7.68
N MET A 31 -7.77 -15.49 -7.15
CA MET A 31 -6.72 -15.16 -6.18
C MET A 31 -5.66 -14.21 -6.76
N ALA A 32 -5.26 -14.41 -8.01
CA ALA A 32 -4.32 -13.52 -8.68
C ALA A 32 -4.90 -12.11 -8.85
N SER A 33 -6.18 -12.00 -9.23
CA SER A 33 -6.90 -10.74 -9.33
C SER A 33 -6.97 -10.01 -7.98
N LEU A 34 -7.31 -10.71 -6.89
CA LEU A 34 -7.36 -10.11 -5.55
C LEU A 34 -6.00 -9.56 -5.12
N ARG A 35 -4.91 -10.30 -5.34
CA ARG A 35 -3.54 -9.83 -5.04
C ARG A 35 -3.18 -8.59 -5.85
N SER A 36 -3.56 -8.55 -7.14
CA SER A 36 -3.31 -7.38 -7.98
C SER A 36 -4.12 -6.16 -7.53
N ASN A 37 -5.38 -6.35 -7.14
CA ASN A 37 -6.21 -5.26 -6.64
C ASN A 37 -5.68 -4.70 -5.32
N GLN A 38 -5.24 -5.57 -4.41
CA GLN A 38 -4.62 -5.16 -3.15
C GLN A 38 -3.37 -4.30 -3.38
N SER A 39 -2.47 -4.72 -4.29
CA SER A 39 -1.29 -3.93 -4.66
C SER A 39 -1.64 -2.55 -5.21
N SER A 40 -2.63 -2.48 -6.11
CA SER A 40 -3.11 -1.21 -6.67
C SER A 40 -3.71 -0.30 -5.60
N TYR A 41 -4.43 -0.88 -4.63
CA TYR A 41 -4.96 -0.15 -3.49
C TYR A 41 -3.84 0.42 -2.62
N GLU A 42 -2.82 -0.37 -2.25
CA GLU A 42 -1.68 0.09 -1.44
C GLU A 42 -0.91 1.22 -2.14
N ARG A 43 -0.68 1.11 -3.46
CA ARG A 43 -0.09 2.21 -4.25
C ARG A 43 -0.90 3.49 -4.17
N SER A 44 -2.22 3.38 -4.26
CA SER A 44 -3.13 4.53 -4.16
C SER A 44 -3.13 5.12 -2.74
N ALA A 45 -3.12 4.25 -1.72
CA ALA A 45 -3.04 4.65 -0.32
C ALA A 45 -1.71 5.35 0.00
N ALA A 46 -0.59 4.91 -0.59
CA ALA A 46 0.71 5.57 -0.43
C ALA A 46 0.72 6.97 -1.05
N VAL A 47 0.13 7.14 -2.23
CA VAL A 47 -0.02 8.46 -2.87
C VAL A 47 -0.89 9.38 -2.00
N LEU A 48 -2.06 8.90 -1.57
CA LEU A 48 -2.95 9.66 -0.70
C LEU A 48 -2.25 10.04 0.61
N GLY A 49 -1.57 9.08 1.24
CA GLY A 49 -0.81 9.30 2.47
C GLY A 49 0.30 10.34 2.31
N ALA A 50 0.97 10.40 1.16
CA ALA A 50 1.95 11.44 0.91
C ALA A 50 1.30 12.83 0.77
N TYR A 51 0.17 12.93 0.06
CA TYR A 51 -0.57 14.19 -0.08
C TYR A 51 -1.14 14.69 1.24
N THR A 52 -1.69 13.80 2.08
CA THR A 52 -2.20 14.21 3.40
C THR A 52 -1.07 14.74 4.29
N MET A 53 0.16 14.22 4.17
CA MET A 53 1.31 14.81 4.86
C MET A 53 1.67 16.18 4.29
N ILE A 54 1.68 16.36 2.97
CA ILE A 54 1.89 17.68 2.35
C ILE A 54 0.88 18.70 2.88
N ASP A 55 -0.39 18.32 3.00
CA ASP A 55 -1.43 19.20 3.52
C ASP A 55 -1.21 19.54 5.00
N ARG A 56 -0.74 18.58 5.82
CA ARG A 56 -0.33 18.83 7.22
C ARG A 56 0.86 19.80 7.29
N LEU A 57 1.85 19.66 6.42
CA LEU A 57 3.00 20.58 6.34
C LEU A 57 2.58 22.00 5.94
N ARG A 58 1.60 22.12 5.02
CA ARG A 58 1.03 23.41 4.61
C ARG A 58 0.14 24.04 5.68
N ALA A 59 -0.46 23.24 6.55
CA ALA A 59 -1.21 23.75 7.69
C ALA A 59 -0.29 24.35 8.77
N ASP A 60 0.94 23.82 8.91
CA ASP A 60 1.95 24.29 9.86
C ASP A 60 3.30 24.60 9.17
N VAL A 61 3.26 25.53 8.21
CA VAL A 61 4.42 25.90 7.38
C VAL A 61 5.58 26.41 8.22
N ALA A 62 5.30 27.12 9.32
CA ALA A 62 6.35 27.66 10.19
C ALA A 62 7.19 26.53 10.81
N ALA A 63 6.54 25.53 11.41
CA ALA A 63 7.23 24.39 12.00
C ALA A 63 7.85 23.48 10.93
N ALA A 64 7.20 23.32 9.77
CA ALA A 64 7.76 22.57 8.66
C ALA A 64 9.06 23.21 8.12
N ARG A 65 9.09 24.54 7.97
CA ARG A 65 10.30 25.28 7.55
C ARG A 65 11.40 25.32 8.61
N SER A 66 11.06 25.24 9.90
CA SER A 66 12.05 25.06 10.97
C SER A 66 12.55 23.62 11.12
N GLY A 67 12.03 22.68 10.32
CA GLY A 67 12.44 21.28 10.33
C GLY A 67 11.81 20.44 11.43
N SER A 68 10.78 20.92 12.12
CA SER A 68 10.08 20.18 13.18
C SER A 68 9.36 18.94 12.66
N TYR A 69 9.09 18.87 11.36
CA TYR A 69 8.53 17.69 10.71
C TYR A 69 9.59 16.74 10.13
N ASN A 70 10.89 17.03 10.28
CA ASN A 70 11.94 16.17 9.73
C ASN A 70 11.96 14.81 10.44
N LEU A 71 11.70 13.77 9.67
CA LEU A 71 11.65 12.39 10.14
C LEU A 71 12.40 11.50 9.16
N ALA A 72 13.47 10.87 9.63
CA ALA A 72 14.17 9.87 8.85
C ALA A 72 13.26 8.67 8.59
N LEU A 73 13.28 8.17 7.34
CA LEU A 73 12.60 6.93 7.02
C LEU A 73 13.32 5.78 7.75
N ALA A 74 12.61 5.06 8.63
CA ALA A 74 13.18 3.92 9.33
C ALA A 74 13.53 2.80 8.32
N ASP A 75 14.68 2.13 8.46
CA ASP A 75 15.06 1.01 7.58
C ASP A 75 14.35 -0.31 7.97
N GLY A 76 13.88 -0.44 9.20
CA GLY A 76 13.24 -1.64 9.76
C GLY A 76 11.78 -1.41 10.17
N ALA A 77 11.40 -1.91 11.36
CA ALA A 77 10.09 -1.67 11.94
C ALA A 77 9.80 -0.16 12.04
N CYS A 78 8.60 0.26 11.64
CA CYS A 78 8.21 1.64 11.70
C CYS A 78 7.46 1.92 13.01
N THR A 79 8.11 2.63 13.92
CA THR A 79 7.47 3.10 15.16
C THR A 79 7.10 4.57 14.99
N PRO A 80 5.83 4.95 15.18
CA PRO A 80 5.43 6.35 15.26
C PRO A 80 6.31 7.11 16.26
N PRO A 81 6.73 8.36 15.97
CA PRO A 81 7.45 9.18 16.94
C PRO A 81 6.60 9.39 18.20
N ALA A 82 7.25 9.51 19.35
CA ALA A 82 6.56 9.81 20.60
C ALA A 82 5.92 11.19 20.52
N ALA A 83 4.69 11.32 21.04
CA ALA A 83 4.02 12.61 21.10
C ALA A 83 4.80 13.56 22.03
N GLY A 84 5.18 14.73 21.52
CA GLY A 84 5.90 15.76 22.27
C GLY A 84 5.50 17.16 21.80
N SER A 85 5.56 17.40 20.50
CA SER A 85 5.05 18.60 19.84
C SER A 85 3.78 18.32 19.01
N PHE A 86 3.16 19.39 18.50
CA PHE A 86 2.10 19.25 17.50
C PHE A 86 2.61 18.50 16.26
N ALA A 87 3.80 18.85 15.76
CA ALA A 87 4.43 18.18 14.62
C ALA A 87 4.63 16.68 14.87
N ASP A 88 5.13 16.28 16.05
CA ASP A 88 5.31 14.87 16.41
C ASP A 88 3.98 14.12 16.43
N THR A 89 2.92 14.75 16.96
CA THR A 89 1.56 14.19 16.98
C THR A 89 1.05 13.98 15.55
N GLN A 90 1.27 14.96 14.67
CA GLN A 90 0.86 14.86 13.27
C GLN A 90 1.65 13.78 12.50
N LEU A 91 2.94 13.62 12.77
CA LEU A 91 3.78 12.55 12.21
C LEU A 91 3.34 11.17 12.74
N ALA A 92 3.05 11.06 14.04
CA ALA A 92 2.60 9.82 14.66
C ALA A 92 1.26 9.35 14.09
N ASN A 93 0.29 10.26 14.00
CA ASN A 93 -1.02 9.99 13.39
C ASN A 93 -0.86 9.57 11.93
N TRP A 94 0.03 10.24 11.17
CA TRP A 94 0.26 9.91 9.77
C TRP A 94 0.81 8.51 9.59
N ILE A 95 1.80 8.12 10.39
CA ILE A 95 2.35 6.76 10.33
C ILE A 95 1.27 5.73 10.73
N ALA A 96 0.44 6.02 11.73
CA ALA A 96 -0.67 5.15 12.11
C ALA A 96 -1.72 4.99 10.99
N ASP A 97 -2.03 6.07 10.25
CA ASP A 97 -2.92 6.05 9.09
C ASP A 97 -2.36 5.16 7.96
N LEU A 98 -1.05 5.30 7.67
CA LEU A 98 -0.34 4.47 6.70
C LEU A 98 -0.38 2.99 7.10
N GLN A 99 -0.16 2.70 8.39
CA GLN A 99 -0.14 1.33 8.92
C GLN A 99 -1.50 0.68 8.92
N THR A 100 -2.55 1.46 9.19
CA THR A 100 -3.94 0.97 9.12
C THR A 100 -4.32 0.64 7.68
N SER A 101 -3.82 1.41 6.71
CA SER A 101 -4.17 1.25 5.29
C SER A 101 -3.37 0.15 4.59
N MET A 102 -2.08 -0.01 4.90
CA MET A 102 -1.15 -0.85 4.14
C MET A 102 -0.44 -1.91 4.99
N GLY A 103 -0.75 -2.00 6.29
CA GLY A 103 -0.14 -2.94 7.22
C GLY A 103 0.99 -2.34 8.06
N SER A 104 1.37 -3.05 9.12
CA SER A 104 2.28 -2.54 10.17
C SER A 104 3.71 -2.24 9.71
N SER A 105 4.14 -2.75 8.56
CA SER A 105 5.44 -2.44 7.97
C SER A 105 5.48 -1.10 7.24
N ALA A 106 4.31 -0.49 6.98
CA ALA A 106 4.21 0.80 6.31
C ALA A 106 4.87 1.90 7.14
N CYS A 107 5.57 2.80 6.45
CA CYS A 107 6.32 3.87 7.08
C CYS A 107 6.36 5.14 6.24
N GLY A 108 6.68 6.23 6.90
CA GLY A 108 6.82 7.54 6.29
C GLY A 108 8.11 8.22 6.72
N GLY A 109 8.69 8.99 5.82
CA GLY A 109 9.82 9.88 6.09
C GLY A 109 9.56 11.25 5.47
N VAL A 110 10.03 12.30 6.14
CA VAL A 110 9.89 13.69 5.71
C VAL A 110 11.25 14.36 5.83
N ALA A 111 11.72 14.96 4.74
CA ALA A 111 12.97 15.70 4.71
C ALA A 111 12.74 17.09 4.11
N CYS A 112 12.60 18.09 4.99
CA CYS A 112 12.47 19.49 4.63
C CYS A 112 13.83 20.16 4.54
N THR A 113 14.05 20.91 3.46
CA THR A 113 15.27 21.66 3.17
C THR A 113 14.96 23.14 2.99
N GLY A 114 15.77 24.02 3.60
CA GLY A 114 15.90 25.43 3.19
C GLY A 114 14.83 26.43 3.64
N GLY A 115 14.84 26.83 4.92
CA GLY A 115 14.31 28.13 5.40
C GLY A 115 12.99 28.64 4.77
N ALA A 116 12.91 29.94 4.48
CA ALA A 116 11.67 30.61 4.02
C ALA A 116 11.16 30.19 2.62
N THR A 117 11.93 29.41 1.85
CA THR A 117 11.56 28.87 0.52
C THR A 117 11.48 27.35 0.52
N GLY A 118 11.26 26.76 1.71
CA GLY A 118 11.56 25.36 1.96
C GLY A 118 10.81 24.37 1.07
N SER A 119 11.54 23.36 0.62
CA SER A 119 10.99 22.20 -0.09
C SER A 119 11.08 20.97 0.82
N CYS A 120 10.00 20.20 0.92
CA CYS A 120 9.94 18.97 1.69
C CYS A 120 9.79 17.77 0.76
N MET A 121 10.68 16.80 0.92
CA MET A 121 10.54 15.49 0.30
C MET A 121 9.79 14.58 1.26
N ILE A 122 8.62 14.11 0.83
CA ILE A 122 7.82 13.12 1.54
C ILE A 122 8.11 11.76 0.89
N THR A 123 8.48 10.78 1.70
CA THR A 123 8.69 9.40 1.29
C THR A 123 7.72 8.50 2.04
N VAL A 124 6.98 7.68 1.30
CA VAL A 124 6.13 6.62 1.86
C VAL A 124 6.70 5.27 1.44
N ARG A 125 6.73 4.34 2.39
CA ARG A 125 7.25 2.99 2.22
C ARG A 125 6.22 1.95 2.66
N TRP A 126 6.11 0.85 1.92
CA TRP A 126 5.32 -0.32 2.34
C TRP A 126 5.85 -1.62 1.71
N ASP A 127 5.32 -2.75 2.19
CA ASP A 127 5.63 -4.11 1.70
C ASP A 127 4.54 -4.57 0.72
N ASP A 128 4.89 -4.74 -0.55
CA ASP A 128 4.01 -5.19 -1.64
C ASP A 128 4.38 -6.62 -2.08
N SER A 129 5.14 -7.39 -1.29
CA SER A 129 5.65 -8.73 -1.67
C SER A 129 4.58 -9.76 -1.97
N ARG A 130 3.34 -9.52 -1.53
CA ARG A 130 2.17 -10.37 -1.81
C ARG A 130 1.69 -10.25 -3.26
N ALA A 131 2.00 -9.14 -3.92
CA ALA A 131 1.69 -8.91 -5.31
C ALA A 131 2.66 -9.67 -6.22
N ARG A 132 2.20 -10.04 -7.42
CA ARG A 132 3.05 -10.70 -8.41
C ARG A 132 4.11 -9.71 -8.89
N GLY A 133 5.38 -9.98 -8.57
CA GLY A 133 6.49 -9.07 -8.90
C GLY A 133 6.61 -7.86 -7.96
N GLY A 134 5.90 -7.87 -6.83
CA GLY A 134 6.05 -6.85 -5.80
C GLY A 134 7.35 -7.02 -4.99
N ALA A 135 7.69 -6.01 -4.21
CA ALA A 135 8.90 -6.00 -3.37
C ALA A 135 8.56 -5.67 -1.93
N THR A 136 9.40 -6.13 -1.00
CA THR A 136 9.27 -5.87 0.45
C THR A 136 9.47 -4.42 0.84
N ASN A 137 10.01 -3.61 -0.07
CA ASN A 137 10.34 -2.20 0.16
C ASN A 137 9.95 -1.36 -1.06
N GLN A 138 8.65 -1.17 -1.28
CA GLN A 138 8.15 -0.21 -2.25
C GLN A 138 8.28 1.21 -1.70
N LEU A 139 8.67 2.15 -2.55
CA LEU A 139 8.87 3.54 -2.17
C LEU A 139 8.09 4.44 -3.12
N PHE A 140 7.30 5.34 -2.54
CA PHE A 140 6.71 6.47 -3.23
C PHE A 140 7.34 7.75 -2.68
N ARG A 141 7.80 8.65 -3.55
CA ARG A 141 8.42 9.92 -3.17
C ARG A 141 7.77 11.06 -3.93
N ILE A 142 7.49 12.14 -3.22
CA ILE A 142 6.99 13.38 -3.79
C ILE A 142 7.67 14.55 -3.09
N GLU A 143 8.00 15.56 -3.89
CA GLU A 143 8.55 16.81 -3.39
C GLU A 143 7.44 17.88 -3.38
N ALA A 144 7.32 18.60 -2.28
CA ALA A 144 6.38 19.69 -2.12
C ALA A 144 7.08 20.97 -1.70
N ARG A 145 6.77 22.07 -2.39
CA ARG A 145 7.15 23.41 -1.96
C ARG A 145 6.13 23.96 -0.98
N LEU A 146 6.62 24.56 0.11
CA LEU A 146 5.84 25.15 1.21
C LEU A 146 5.76 26.66 1.12
#